data_AF-A0A4P6FYK3-F1
#
_entry.id   AF-A0A4P6FYK3-F1
#
_cell.length_a   1.000
_cell.length_b   1.000
_cell.length_c   1.000
_cell.angle_alpha   90.00
_cell.angle_beta   90.00
_cell.angle_gamma   90.00
#
_symmetry.space_group_name_H-M   'P 1'
#
loop_
_entity.id
_entity.type
_entity.pdbx_description
1 polymer ?
#
loop_
_entity_poly.entity_id
_entity_poly.type
_entity_poly.pdbx_seq_one_letter_code
_entity_poly.pdbx_strand_id
1 'polypeptide(L)'
;MLRNHRLADVAHRIHAAAPQYAPLLVTPVASDKRKGEVVAFIGQQVCFFERGSRMPLTGQPIEVMITRALYHRNASGHFDRDRVRALVIRVVTQDDMLIAHDGFECSGSMCRTTAAGAIGHGVTTLTPGRTDIFEADNVNSRFCGREDVPVRPGRVWIKRADTRRDVIRIEGLARLEDAQFAPAVRK
;
A
#
# COMPACT_ATOMS: atom_id res chain seq x y z
N MET A 1 -5.24 31.34 -13.79
CA MET A 1 -6.35 30.38 -14.05
C MET A 1 -5.90 29.11 -14.80
N LEU A 2 -4.96 29.16 -15.75
CA LEU A 2 -4.51 27.98 -16.54
C LEU A 2 -3.87 26.82 -15.75
N ARG A 3 -3.25 27.08 -14.59
CA ARG A 3 -2.62 26.03 -13.75
C ARG A 3 -3.65 25.09 -13.08
N ASN A 4 -4.83 25.60 -12.73
CA ASN A 4 -5.83 24.83 -11.99
C ASN A 4 -6.56 23.82 -12.87
N HIS A 5 -6.83 24.16 -14.14
CA HIS A 5 -7.41 23.22 -15.10
C HIS A 5 -6.49 22.02 -15.35
N ARG A 6 -5.18 22.27 -15.53
CA ARG A 6 -4.21 21.20 -15.77
C ARG A 6 -4.08 20.22 -14.61
N LEU A 7 -4.22 20.68 -13.36
CA LEU A 7 -4.18 19.83 -12.17
C LEU A 7 -5.46 19.00 -12.01
N ALA A 8 -6.62 19.59 -12.28
CA ALA A 8 -7.90 18.87 -12.29
C ALA A 8 -7.91 17.75 -13.34
N ASP A 9 -7.35 18.00 -14.54
CA ASP A 9 -7.23 17.00 -15.60
C ASP A 9 -6.30 15.84 -15.22
N VAL A 10 -5.23 16.12 -14.46
CA VAL A 10 -4.34 15.07 -13.92
C VAL A 10 -5.06 14.25 -12.86
N ALA A 11 -5.71 14.89 -11.89
CA ALA A 11 -6.48 14.20 -10.85
C ALA A 11 -7.59 13.31 -11.44
N HIS A 12 -8.31 13.80 -12.46
CA HIS A 12 -9.32 13.03 -13.17
C HIS A 12 -8.72 11.80 -13.86
N ARG A 13 -7.57 11.94 -14.54
CA ARG A 13 -6.87 10.83 -15.18
C ARG A 13 -6.39 9.78 -14.18
N ILE A 14 -5.84 10.20 -13.04
CA ILE A 14 -5.43 9.31 -11.96
C ILE A 14 -6.64 8.50 -11.46
N HIS A 15 -7.77 9.16 -11.22
CA HIS A 15 -8.99 8.48 -10.78
C HIS A 15 -9.55 7.49 -11.80
N ALA A 16 -9.51 7.85 -13.09
CA ALA A 16 -10.00 6.99 -14.16
C ALA A 16 -9.10 5.76 -14.40
N ALA A 17 -7.78 5.91 -14.21
CA ALA A 17 -6.81 4.84 -14.40
C ALA A 17 -6.74 3.88 -13.20
N ALA A 18 -6.99 4.38 -11.99
CA ALA A 18 -6.96 3.55 -10.78
C ALA A 18 -8.12 2.52 -10.80
N PRO A 19 -7.85 1.25 -10.45
CA PRO A 19 -8.88 0.24 -10.34
C PRO A 19 -10.06 0.66 -9.46
N GLN A 20 -11.24 0.12 -9.76
CA GLN A 20 -12.41 0.30 -8.92
C GLN A 20 -12.09 -0.19 -7.49
N TYR A 21 -12.44 0.64 -6.52
CA TYR A 21 -12.21 0.32 -5.13
C TYR A 21 -13.16 -0.78 -4.66
N ALA A 22 -12.58 -1.85 -4.14
CA ALA A 22 -13.26 -2.85 -3.35
C ALA A 22 -12.61 -2.85 -1.96
N PRO A 23 -13.38 -2.65 -0.87
CA PRO A 23 -12.85 -2.70 0.49
C PRO A 23 -12.14 -4.02 0.77
N LEU A 24 -10.96 -3.96 1.39
CA LEU A 24 -10.26 -5.14 1.85
C LEU A 24 -10.84 -5.56 3.20
N LEU A 25 -11.84 -6.43 3.14
CA LEU A 25 -12.54 -6.93 4.32
C LEU A 25 -11.87 -8.19 4.86
N VAL A 26 -11.73 -8.26 6.17
CA VAL A 26 -11.31 -9.47 6.89
C VAL A 26 -12.23 -9.73 8.07
N THR A 27 -12.36 -10.99 8.48
CA THR A 27 -13.05 -11.36 9.72
C THR A 27 -12.02 -11.68 10.79
N PRO A 28 -11.87 -10.86 11.86
CA PRO A 28 -10.92 -11.13 12.92
C PRO A 28 -11.35 -12.35 13.72
N VAL A 29 -10.39 -13.17 14.13
CA VAL A 29 -10.59 -14.37 14.94
C VAL A 29 -9.61 -14.36 16.11
N ALA A 30 -10.02 -14.96 17.23
CA ALA A 30 -9.12 -15.16 18.36
C ALA A 30 -7.96 -16.08 17.94
N SER A 31 -6.73 -15.76 18.36
CA SER A 31 -5.60 -16.65 18.16
C SER A 31 -5.73 -17.89 19.03
N ASP A 32 -5.59 -19.05 18.40
CA ASP A 32 -5.45 -20.37 19.05
C ASP A 32 -4.11 -20.51 19.78
N LYS A 33 -3.06 -19.84 19.29
CA LYS A 33 -1.70 -19.92 19.86
C LYS A 33 -1.46 -18.99 21.03
N ARG A 34 -2.16 -17.85 21.09
CA ARG A 34 -1.93 -16.82 22.12
C ARG A 34 -3.23 -16.23 22.63
N LYS A 35 -3.54 -16.52 23.90
CA LYS A 35 -4.73 -16.04 24.57
C LYS A 35 -4.78 -14.51 24.55
N GLY A 36 -5.86 -13.95 24.02
CA GLY A 36 -6.09 -12.50 23.94
C GLY A 36 -5.51 -11.82 22.71
N GLU A 37 -4.74 -12.53 21.86
CA GLU A 37 -4.37 -12.00 20.54
C GLU A 37 -5.49 -12.24 19.53
N VAL A 38 -5.63 -11.32 18.57
CA VAL A 38 -6.57 -11.39 17.46
C VAL A 38 -5.76 -11.43 16.16
N VAL A 39 -6.16 -12.31 15.25
CA VAL A 39 -5.56 -12.46 13.92
C VAL A 39 -6.65 -12.37 12.85
N ALA A 40 -6.25 -12.24 11.60
CA ALA A 40 -7.15 -12.36 10.47
C ALA A 40 -6.43 -13.06 9.31
N PHE A 41 -7.15 -13.30 8.22
CA PHE A 41 -6.60 -13.96 7.04
C PHE A 41 -6.99 -13.20 5.78
N ILE A 42 -6.03 -13.07 4.85
CA ILE A 42 -6.25 -12.63 3.47
C ILE A 42 -5.89 -13.82 2.58
N GLY A 43 -6.89 -14.48 2.00
CA GLY A 43 -6.71 -15.81 1.43
C GLY A 43 -6.22 -16.78 2.50
N GLN A 44 -5.09 -17.46 2.24
CA GLN A 44 -4.46 -18.36 3.21
C GLN A 44 -3.43 -17.67 4.11
N GLN A 45 -3.13 -16.39 3.86
CA GLN A 45 -2.06 -15.69 4.55
C GLN A 45 -2.53 -15.13 5.89
N VAL A 46 -1.87 -15.57 6.96
CA VAL A 46 -2.10 -15.02 8.31
C VAL A 46 -1.70 -13.55 8.38
N CYS A 47 -2.55 -12.77 9.02
CA CYS A 47 -2.40 -11.33 9.22
C CYS A 47 -2.44 -10.99 10.71
N PHE A 48 -1.53 -10.14 11.14
CA PHE A 48 -1.48 -9.60 12.49
C PHE A 48 -1.94 -8.15 12.50
N PHE A 49 -2.75 -7.77 13.48
CA PHE A 49 -3.08 -6.37 13.68
C PHE A 49 -1.86 -5.59 14.19
N GLU A 50 -1.67 -4.37 13.69
CA GLU A 50 -0.56 -3.50 14.07
C GLU A 50 -0.54 -3.25 15.58
N ARG A 51 0.64 -3.35 16.21
CA ARG A 51 0.80 -3.12 17.64
C ARG A 51 0.46 -1.67 17.99
N GLY A 52 -0.30 -1.50 19.07
CA GLY A 52 -0.75 -0.18 19.53
C GLY A 52 -1.98 0.36 18.78
N SER A 53 -2.45 -0.33 17.74
CA SER A 53 -3.76 -0.04 17.14
C SER A 53 -4.90 -0.58 18.00
N ARG A 54 -6.10 -0.02 17.83
CA ARG A 54 -7.31 -0.53 18.48
C ARG A 54 -7.58 -1.95 17.97
N MET A 55 -7.61 -2.93 18.89
CA MET A 55 -7.98 -4.30 18.53
C MET A 55 -9.45 -4.37 18.14
N PRO A 56 -9.78 -5.03 17.02
CA PRO A 56 -11.17 -5.18 16.61
C PRO A 56 -11.89 -6.28 17.39
N LEU A 57 -13.21 -6.25 17.34
CA LEU A 57 -14.04 -7.35 17.81
C LEU A 57 -13.92 -8.54 16.85
N THR A 58 -13.89 -9.74 17.41
CA THR A 58 -13.84 -10.99 16.64
C THR A 58 -15.19 -11.30 16.00
N GLY A 59 -15.17 -11.98 14.84
CA GLY A 59 -16.35 -12.52 14.18
C GLY A 59 -17.13 -11.54 13.30
N GLN A 60 -16.78 -10.26 13.28
CA GLN A 60 -17.40 -9.26 12.41
C GLN A 60 -16.46 -8.88 11.27
N PRO A 61 -16.93 -8.87 10.00
CA PRO A 61 -16.15 -8.32 8.91
C PRO A 61 -15.80 -6.86 9.17
N ILE A 62 -14.52 -6.53 9.05
CA ILE A 62 -14.02 -5.17 9.17
C ILE A 62 -13.14 -4.83 7.98
N GLU A 63 -13.10 -3.55 7.63
CA GLU A 63 -12.16 -3.06 6.64
C GLU A 63 -10.78 -2.83 7.24
N VAL A 64 -9.76 -3.29 6.50
CA VAL A 64 -8.37 -3.14 6.88
C VAL A 64 -7.51 -2.63 5.73
N MET A 65 -6.35 -2.10 6.08
CA MET A 65 -5.27 -1.79 5.16
C MET A 65 -4.06 -2.68 5.45
N ILE A 66 -3.27 -3.02 4.43
CA ILE A 66 -2.02 -3.77 4.60
C ILE A 66 -0.89 -2.75 4.83
N THR A 67 -0.24 -2.81 5.99
CA THR A 67 0.79 -1.82 6.34
C THR A 67 2.20 -2.29 5.98
N ARG A 68 2.47 -3.60 6.01
CA ARG A 68 3.74 -4.22 5.60
C ARG A 68 3.65 -5.75 5.58
N ALA A 69 4.63 -6.40 4.95
CA ALA A 69 4.85 -7.84 5.13
C ALA A 69 5.89 -8.13 6.22
N LEU A 70 5.79 -9.33 6.79
CA LEU A 70 6.80 -9.94 7.65
C LEU A 70 7.42 -11.11 6.89
N TYR A 71 8.72 -11.08 6.70
CA TYR A 71 9.45 -12.09 5.93
C TYR A 71 10.12 -13.12 6.84
N HIS A 72 10.34 -14.33 6.32
CA HIS A 72 11.27 -15.27 6.93
C HIS A 72 12.71 -14.72 6.85
N ARG A 73 13.61 -15.24 7.70
CA ARG A 73 15.05 -15.01 7.57
C ARG A 73 15.69 -16.24 6.93
N ASN A 74 16.62 -16.03 6.01
CA ASN A 74 17.42 -17.10 5.41
C ASN A 74 18.53 -17.55 6.39
N ALA A 75 19.35 -18.53 5.99
CA ALA A 75 20.44 -19.06 6.81
C ALA A 75 21.47 -18.00 7.21
N SER A 76 21.65 -16.95 6.40
CA SER A 76 22.52 -15.80 6.67
C SER A 76 21.88 -14.73 7.55
N GLY A 77 20.62 -14.93 7.99
CA GLY A 77 19.88 -13.99 8.81
C GLY A 77 19.22 -12.83 8.04
N HIS A 78 19.35 -12.75 6.72
CA HIS A 78 18.72 -11.72 5.89
C HIS A 78 17.25 -12.06 5.61
N PHE A 79 16.42 -11.04 5.37
CA PHE A 79 15.02 -11.25 5.00
C PHE A 79 14.91 -11.91 3.63
N ASP A 80 14.15 -13.00 3.57
CA ASP A 80 13.81 -13.70 2.35
C ASP A 80 12.51 -13.10 1.78
N ARG A 81 12.64 -12.22 0.79
CA ARG A 81 11.51 -11.48 0.20
C ARG A 81 10.55 -12.38 -0.59
N ASP A 82 10.98 -13.58 -0.97
CA ASP A 82 10.15 -14.56 -1.65
C ASP A 82 9.31 -15.40 -0.68
N ARG A 83 9.55 -15.26 0.64
CA ARG A 83 8.90 -16.02 1.70
C ARG A 83 8.26 -15.10 2.73
N VAL A 84 7.05 -14.64 2.40
CA VAL A 84 6.19 -13.92 3.34
C VAL A 84 5.71 -14.89 4.42
N ARG A 85 6.02 -14.56 5.67
CA ARG A 85 5.55 -15.29 6.85
C ARG A 85 4.15 -14.86 7.25
N ALA A 86 3.90 -13.55 7.23
CA ALA A 86 2.65 -12.94 7.64
C ALA A 86 2.51 -11.53 7.07
N LEU A 87 1.29 -11.00 7.07
CA LEU A 87 1.04 -9.58 6.81
C LEU A 87 0.79 -8.84 8.13
N VAL A 88 1.11 -7.56 8.16
CA VAL A 88 0.64 -6.64 9.20
C VAL A 88 -0.47 -5.80 8.60
N ILE A 89 -1.60 -5.74 9.30
CA ILE A 89 -2.79 -5.01 8.90
C ILE A 89 -3.20 -4.01 9.98
N ARG A 90 -3.93 -2.97 9.57
CA ARG A 90 -4.54 -2.01 10.50
C ARG A 90 -5.99 -1.82 10.11
N VAL A 91 -6.87 -1.69 11.10
CA VAL A 91 -8.28 -1.33 10.88
C VAL A 91 -8.34 0.06 10.27
N VAL A 92 -9.12 0.21 9.20
CA VAL A 92 -9.41 1.52 8.60
C VAL A 92 -10.34 2.29 9.55
N THR A 93 -9.99 3.51 9.89
CA THR A 93 -10.81 4.39 10.74
C THR A 93 -11.27 5.63 9.98
N GLN A 94 -12.09 6.44 10.64
CA GLN A 94 -12.50 7.74 10.12
C GLN A 94 -11.33 8.71 9.94
N ASP A 95 -10.18 8.47 10.58
CA ASP A 95 -8.97 9.28 10.40
C ASP A 95 -8.21 8.94 9.12
N ASP A 96 -8.60 7.86 8.44
CA ASP A 96 -7.98 7.40 7.21
C ASP A 96 -8.76 7.90 5.99
N MET A 97 -8.04 8.19 4.92
CA MET A 97 -8.60 8.60 3.63
C MET A 97 -8.02 7.74 2.52
N LEU A 98 -8.89 7.22 1.67
CA LEU A 98 -8.51 6.49 0.48
C LEU A 98 -8.21 7.49 -0.64
N ILE A 99 -7.07 7.34 -1.30
CA ILE A 99 -6.68 8.17 -2.44
C ILE A 99 -6.21 7.30 -3.61
N ALA A 100 -6.43 7.79 -4.82
CA ALA A 100 -5.91 7.16 -6.04
C ALA A 100 -4.51 7.69 -6.35
N HIS A 101 -3.67 6.87 -6.96
CA HIS A 101 -2.34 7.25 -7.44
C HIS A 101 -2.09 6.74 -8.87
N ASP A 102 -1.20 7.39 -9.61
CA ASP A 102 -0.78 6.97 -10.96
C ASP A 102 0.22 5.82 -10.97
N GLY A 103 0.89 5.55 -9.85
CA GLY A 103 1.83 4.46 -9.70
C GLY A 103 3.18 4.96 -9.22
N PHE A 104 3.90 4.10 -8.51
CA PHE A 104 5.22 4.46 -8.00
C PHE A 104 6.30 4.07 -9.00
N GLU A 105 7.24 4.98 -9.20
CA GLU A 105 8.42 4.75 -10.03
C GLU A 105 9.66 5.19 -9.25
N CYS A 106 10.71 4.37 -9.29
CA CYS A 106 11.99 4.76 -8.74
C CYS A 106 12.66 5.73 -9.73
N SER A 107 13.11 6.89 -9.26
CA SER A 107 13.80 7.88 -10.09
C SER A 107 15.30 7.90 -9.77
N GLY A 108 16.13 7.20 -10.53
CA GLY A 108 17.58 7.23 -10.37
C GLY A 108 18.12 6.42 -9.17
N SER A 109 19.44 6.19 -9.15
CA SER A 109 20.13 5.39 -8.12
C SER A 109 20.22 6.06 -6.74
N MET A 110 19.73 7.30 -6.62
CA MET A 110 19.81 8.14 -5.41
C MET A 110 18.51 8.89 -5.06
N CYS A 111 17.41 8.78 -5.83
CA CYS A 111 16.20 9.56 -5.54
C CYS A 111 15.08 8.78 -4.87
N ARG A 112 14.19 9.58 -4.26
CA ARG A 112 12.99 9.21 -3.54
C ARG A 112 11.98 8.56 -4.50
N THR A 113 11.52 7.33 -4.20
CA THR A 113 10.35 6.76 -4.87
C THR A 113 9.12 7.59 -4.54
N THR A 114 8.45 8.12 -5.56
CA THR A 114 7.22 8.91 -5.40
C THR A 114 6.17 8.54 -6.44
N ALA A 115 4.92 8.89 -6.15
CA ALA A 115 3.81 8.83 -7.09
C ALA A 115 2.99 10.13 -6.99
N ALA A 116 2.22 10.47 -8.02
CA ALA A 116 1.21 11.51 -7.90
C ALA A 116 -0.07 10.93 -7.32
N GLY A 117 -0.60 11.56 -6.27
CA GLY A 117 -1.87 11.20 -5.63
C GLY A 117 -2.97 12.20 -5.96
N ALA A 118 -4.19 11.73 -6.20
CA ALA A 118 -5.36 12.59 -6.39
C ALA A 118 -6.12 12.80 -5.07
N ILE A 119 -6.26 14.07 -4.65
CA ILE A 119 -7.04 14.48 -3.47
C ILE A 119 -8.06 15.53 -3.90
N GLY A 120 -9.34 15.16 -3.92
CA GLY A 120 -10.40 16.03 -4.44
C GLY A 120 -10.12 16.40 -5.90
N HIS A 121 -9.98 17.69 -6.19
CA HIS A 121 -9.61 18.20 -7.53
C HIS A 121 -8.11 18.51 -7.68
N GLY A 122 -7.30 18.23 -6.64
CA GLY A 122 -5.86 18.52 -6.61
C GLY A 122 -4.99 17.28 -6.77
N VAL A 123 -3.70 17.52 -6.97
CA VAL A 123 -2.65 16.50 -7.05
C VAL A 123 -1.63 16.75 -5.95
N THR A 124 -1.17 15.69 -5.29
CA THR A 124 -0.13 15.72 -4.25
C THR A 124 0.98 14.74 -4.57
N THR A 125 2.12 14.85 -3.89
CA THR A 125 3.21 13.87 -3.97
C THR A 125 3.03 12.83 -2.88
N LEU A 126 3.07 11.55 -3.26
CA LEU A 126 3.02 10.41 -2.33
C LEU A 126 4.40 9.77 -2.18
N THR A 127 4.66 9.23 -1.00
CA THR A 127 5.83 8.38 -0.71
C THR A 127 5.38 7.04 -0.14
N PRO A 128 6.05 5.93 -0.48
CA PRO A 128 5.64 4.57 -0.16
C PRO A 128 5.69 4.24 1.35
N GLY A 129 6.32 5.10 2.14
CA GLY A 129 6.29 4.98 3.59
C GLY A 129 6.97 3.71 4.11
N ARG A 130 6.21 2.82 4.75
CA ARG A 130 6.67 1.48 5.20
C ARG A 130 5.94 0.36 4.47
N THR A 131 5.08 0.73 3.53
CA THR A 131 4.31 -0.23 2.77
C THR A 131 5.17 -0.62 1.58
N ASP A 132 5.44 -1.92 1.43
CA ASP A 132 6.20 -2.45 0.28
C ASP A 132 5.31 -2.40 -0.98
N ILE A 133 4.83 -1.21 -1.36
CA ILE A 133 4.04 -0.97 -2.56
C ILE A 133 4.87 -1.29 -3.80
N PHE A 134 4.24 -1.78 -4.86
CA PHE A 134 4.90 -2.01 -6.13
C PHE A 134 5.48 -0.72 -6.68
N GLU A 135 6.76 -0.76 -7.02
CA GLU A 135 7.50 0.34 -7.63
C GLU A 135 8.05 -0.16 -8.97
N ALA A 136 7.78 0.57 -10.05
CA ALA A 136 8.44 0.31 -11.32
C ALA A 136 9.90 0.76 -11.23
N ASP A 137 10.83 -0.19 -11.37
CA ASP A 137 12.26 0.10 -11.42
C ASP A 137 12.72 0.30 -12.86
N ASN A 138 12.39 1.49 -13.39
CA ASN A 138 12.84 1.92 -14.71
C ASN A 138 14.15 2.70 -14.65
N VAL A 139 14.83 2.67 -13.50
CA VAL A 139 16.09 3.36 -13.34
C VAL A 139 17.12 2.73 -14.26
N ASN A 140 17.64 3.52 -15.18
CA ASN A 140 18.63 3.10 -16.17
C ASN A 140 18.17 1.96 -17.10
N SER A 141 16.88 1.63 -17.17
CA SER A 141 16.34 0.58 -18.05
C SER A 141 16.91 0.73 -19.47
N ARG A 142 16.81 1.94 -20.03
CA ARG A 142 17.31 2.32 -21.35
C ARG A 142 18.83 2.21 -21.49
N PHE A 143 19.58 2.58 -20.45
CA PHE A 143 21.05 2.50 -20.48
C PHE A 143 21.54 1.05 -20.37
N CYS A 144 20.82 0.20 -19.66
CA CYS A 144 21.14 -1.21 -19.46
C CYS A 144 20.49 -2.13 -20.51
N GLY A 145 19.82 -1.58 -21.54
CA GLY A 145 19.12 -2.36 -22.56
C GLY A 145 17.96 -3.21 -22.03
N ARG A 146 17.37 -2.83 -20.89
CA ARG A 146 16.19 -3.46 -20.29
C ARG A 146 14.92 -2.73 -20.74
N GLU A 147 13.83 -3.47 -20.87
CA GLU A 147 12.51 -2.88 -21.16
C GLU A 147 11.97 -2.12 -19.94
N ASP A 148 11.24 -1.03 -20.20
CA ASP A 148 10.55 -0.26 -19.17
C ASP A 148 9.41 -1.11 -18.57
N VAL A 149 9.40 -1.23 -17.24
CA VAL A 149 8.33 -1.85 -16.46
C VAL A 149 7.18 -0.84 -16.32
N PRO A 150 5.93 -1.22 -16.62
CA PRO A 150 4.80 -0.30 -16.50
C PRO A 150 4.53 0.06 -15.03
N VAL A 151 4.31 1.35 -14.76
CA VAL A 151 3.76 1.83 -13.50
C VAL A 151 2.33 1.29 -13.29
N ARG A 152 1.95 1.13 -12.02
CA ARG A 152 0.66 0.54 -11.64
C ARG A 152 -0.20 1.56 -10.88
N PRO A 153 -1.19 2.19 -11.55
CA PRO A 153 -2.18 2.98 -10.87
C PRO A 153 -2.96 2.15 -9.85
N GLY A 154 -3.28 2.76 -8.72
CA GLY A 154 -3.81 2.04 -7.57
C GLY A 154 -4.48 2.96 -6.56
N ARG A 155 -4.80 2.38 -5.39
CA ARG A 155 -5.40 3.12 -4.28
C ARG A 155 -4.70 2.78 -2.97
N VAL A 156 -4.46 3.80 -2.17
CA VAL A 156 -3.74 3.72 -0.89
C VAL A 156 -4.45 4.50 0.18
N TRP A 157 -4.21 4.12 1.42
CA TRP A 157 -4.68 4.84 2.59
C TRP A 157 -3.64 5.84 3.05
N ILE A 158 -4.11 7.03 3.42
CA ILE A 158 -3.32 8.07 4.08
C ILE A 158 -4.05 8.54 5.35
N LYS A 159 -3.37 9.28 6.23
CA LYS A 159 -4.05 10.02 7.30
C LYS A 159 -4.71 11.27 6.73
N ARG A 160 -5.97 11.52 7.11
CA ARG A 160 -6.70 12.75 6.77
C ARG A 160 -5.95 14.01 7.22
N ALA A 161 -5.29 13.94 8.37
CA ALA A 161 -4.49 15.03 8.90
C ALA A 161 -3.33 15.44 7.96
N ASP A 162 -2.87 14.55 7.09
CA ASP A 162 -1.73 14.79 6.20
C ASP A 162 -2.12 15.40 4.85
N THR A 163 -3.41 15.57 4.57
CA THR A 163 -3.91 16.15 3.31
C THR A 163 -3.42 17.56 3.01
N ARG A 164 -2.91 18.28 4.03
CA ARG A 164 -2.34 19.63 3.90
C ARG A 164 -0.83 19.66 3.70
N ARG A 165 -0.16 18.50 3.67
CA ARG A 165 1.29 18.40 3.47
C ARG A 165 1.63 18.36 1.99
N ASP A 166 2.79 18.91 1.64
CA ASP A 166 3.33 18.87 0.26
C ASP A 166 3.71 17.46 -0.19
N VAL A 167 4.15 16.63 0.76
CA VAL A 167 4.49 15.23 0.54
C VAL A 167 3.78 14.39 1.59
N ILE A 168 2.96 13.46 1.12
CA ILE A 168 2.15 12.60 1.97
C ILE A 168 2.77 11.21 2.01
N ARG A 169 2.86 10.65 3.22
CA ARG A 169 3.28 9.26 3.40
C ARG A 169 2.06 8.36 3.34
N ILE A 170 2.16 7.27 2.60
CA ILE A 170 1.10 6.26 2.61
C ILE A 170 1.16 5.44 3.90
N GLU A 171 -0.03 5.14 4.42
CA GLU A 171 -0.24 4.43 5.67
C GLU A 171 -0.46 2.93 5.45
N GLY A 172 -1.08 2.57 4.32
CA GLY A 172 -1.39 1.19 4.01
C GLY A 172 -1.91 1.02 2.59
N LEU A 173 -1.76 -0.19 2.07
CA LEU A 173 -2.29 -0.60 0.78
C LEU A 173 -3.78 -0.95 0.92
N ALA A 174 -4.59 -0.56 -0.06
CA ALA A 174 -5.99 -0.96 -0.12
C ALA A 174 -6.17 -2.37 -0.70
N ARG A 175 -5.14 -2.91 -1.37
CA ARG A 175 -5.20 -4.18 -2.08
C ARG A 175 -3.88 -4.93 -1.96
N LEU A 176 -3.97 -6.26 -1.93
CA LEU A 176 -2.79 -7.12 -1.92
C LEU A 176 -2.01 -7.00 -3.24
N GLU A 177 -2.71 -6.85 -4.37
CA GLU A 177 -2.10 -6.80 -5.71
C GLU A 177 -1.12 -5.65 -5.92
N ASP A 178 -1.32 -4.57 -5.16
CA ASP A 178 -0.51 -3.38 -5.25
C ASP A 178 0.80 -3.53 -4.48
N ALA A 179 1.02 -4.65 -3.76
CA ALA A 179 2.26 -4.92 -3.02
C ALA A 179 3.33 -5.60 -3.88
N GLN A 180 4.60 -5.30 -3.62
CA GLN A 180 5.75 -6.04 -4.17
C GLN A 180 5.71 -7.52 -3.78
N PHE A 181 5.23 -7.82 -2.57
CA PHE A 181 5.17 -9.17 -2.03
C PHE A 181 3.92 -9.96 -2.46
N ALA A 182 3.03 -9.38 -3.28
CA ALA A 182 1.79 -10.04 -3.72
C ALA A 182 2.03 -11.44 -4.35
N PRO A 183 3.06 -11.65 -5.19
CA PRO A 183 3.32 -12.97 -5.77
C PRO A 183 3.70 -14.03 -4.73
N ALA A 184 4.34 -13.65 -3.63
CA ALA A 184 4.73 -14.58 -2.57
C ALA A 184 3.55 -15.00 -1.68
N VAL A 185 2.53 -14.15 -1.56
CA VAL A 185 1.33 -14.40 -0.74
C VAL A 185 0.31 -15.29 -1.46
N ARG A 186 0.32 -15.29 -2.80
CA ARG A 186 -0.65 -16.00 -3.64
C ARG A 186 -0.26 -17.42 -4.04
N LYS A 187 0.95 -17.86 -3.67
CA LYS A 187 1.43 -19.24 -3.88
C LYS A 187 0.76 -20.18 -2.89
#